data_AF-A0AAN9AGT5-F1
#
_entry.id   AF-A0AAN9AGT5-F1
#
_cell.length_a   1.000
_cell.length_b   1.000
_cell.length_c   1.000
_cell.angle_alpha   90.00
_cell.angle_beta   90.00
_cell.angle_gamma   90.00
#
_symmetry.space_group_name_H-M   'P 1'
#
loop_
_entity.id
_entity.type
_entity.pdbx_description
1 polymer ?
#
loop_
_entity_poly.entity_id
_entity_poly.type
_entity_poly.pdbx_seq_one_letter_code
_entity_poly.pdbx_strand_id
1 'polypeptide(L)'
;MAARNLLRLSVLGGGGAAIIYNADFVQTTATGAVRFGRAAVTVAQIVVDYRQSLYSGDVMPESPNYKEVKSQTHLRAANKLLDLCCANGGAFVKVGQHLGSLEYLLPVEYVNTMKVLHSSAPQSPLEDIYCVIEKELKHD
;
A
#
# COMPACT_ATOMS: atom_id res chain seq x y z
N MET A 1 55.44 -5.93 10.34
CA MET A 1 54.60 -6.79 9.46
C MET A 1 53.12 -6.82 9.86
N ALA A 2 52.72 -6.38 11.06
CA ALA A 2 51.32 -6.42 11.55
C ALA A 2 50.37 -5.37 10.93
N ALA A 3 50.84 -4.16 10.64
CA ALA A 3 49.99 -3.06 10.14
C ALA A 3 49.35 -3.31 8.76
N ARG A 4 49.98 -4.14 7.91
CA ARG A 4 49.51 -4.43 6.55
C ARG A 4 48.34 -5.42 6.51
N ASN A 5 48.16 -6.22 7.57
CA ASN A 5 47.04 -7.16 7.68
C ASN A 5 45.80 -6.49 8.29
N LEU A 6 45.97 -5.49 9.17
CA LEU A 6 44.87 -4.67 9.71
C LEU A 6 44.18 -3.83 8.63
N LEU A 7 44.94 -3.27 7.68
CA LEU A 7 44.40 -2.52 6.53
C LEU A 7 43.61 -3.40 5.55
N ARG A 8 43.90 -4.71 5.48
CA ARG A 8 43.14 -5.65 4.62
C ARG A 8 41.82 -6.08 5.26
N LEU A 9 41.75 -6.16 6.59
CA LEU A 9 40.51 -6.46 7.31
C LEU A 9 39.49 -5.32 7.22
N SER A 10 39.94 -4.06 7.28
CA SER A 10 39.03 -2.90 7.20
C SER A 10 38.40 -2.70 5.81
N VAL A 11 39.11 -3.05 4.74
CA VAL A 11 38.55 -3.01 3.37
C VAL A 11 37.48 -4.08 3.15
N LEU A 12 37.64 -5.27 3.74
CA LEU A 12 36.63 -6.33 3.70
C LEU A 12 35.40 -6.00 4.55
N GLY A 13 35.58 -5.39 5.73
CA GLY A 13 34.48 -4.96 6.59
C GLY A 13 33.66 -3.80 5.98
N GLY A 14 34.32 -2.79 5.42
CA GLY A 14 33.65 -1.64 4.79
C GLY A 14 32.95 -2.00 3.48
N GLY A 15 33.58 -2.85 2.65
CA GLY A 15 32.97 -3.35 1.41
C GLY A 15 31.77 -4.26 1.68
N GLY A 16 31.87 -5.17 2.65
CA GLY A 16 30.76 -6.03 3.07
C GLY A 16 29.57 -5.24 3.63
N ALA A 17 29.84 -4.25 4.49
CA ALA A 17 28.80 -3.37 5.01
C ALA A 17 28.13 -2.53 3.91
N ALA A 18 28.91 -1.97 2.98
CA ALA A 18 28.35 -1.24 1.83
C ALA A 18 27.51 -2.15 0.91
N ILE A 19 27.94 -3.39 0.66
CA ILE A 19 27.19 -4.36 -0.15
C ILE A 19 25.87 -4.73 0.54
N ILE A 20 25.89 -5.01 1.85
CA ILE A 20 24.68 -5.32 2.63
C ILE A 20 23.75 -4.11 2.65
N TYR A 21 24.26 -2.91 2.90
CA TYR A 21 23.47 -1.68 2.92
C TYR A 21 22.82 -1.40 1.56
N ASN A 22 23.55 -1.61 0.46
CA ASN A 22 23.00 -1.49 -0.88
C ASN A 22 21.98 -2.60 -1.19
N ALA A 23 22.21 -3.84 -0.75
CA ALA A 23 21.27 -4.94 -0.94
C ALA A 23 19.95 -4.71 -0.20
N ASP A 24 20.00 -4.30 1.08
CA ASP A 24 18.82 -3.94 1.87
C ASP A 24 18.09 -2.73 1.30
N PHE A 25 18.83 -1.72 0.84
CA PHE A 25 18.26 -0.55 0.17
C PHE A 25 17.56 -0.94 -1.14
N VAL A 26 18.19 -1.78 -1.98
CA VAL A 26 17.63 -2.26 -3.24
C VAL A 26 16.40 -3.12 -2.98
N GLN A 27 16.41 -4.01 -1.98
CA GLN A 27 15.29 -4.89 -1.66
C GLN A 27 14.09 -4.14 -1.04
N THR A 28 14.37 -3.15 -0.17
CA THR A 28 13.34 -2.25 0.37
C THR A 28 12.76 -1.36 -0.73
N THR A 29 13.61 -0.83 -1.62
CA THR A 29 13.18 -0.01 -2.77
C THR A 29 12.38 -0.84 -3.77
N ALA A 30 12.75 -2.09 -4.04
CA ALA A 30 12.00 -2.99 -4.90
C ALA A 30 10.60 -3.28 -4.33
N THR A 31 10.51 -3.52 -3.02
CA THR A 31 9.22 -3.71 -2.33
C THR A 31 8.36 -2.44 -2.38
N GLY A 32 8.98 -1.27 -2.21
CA GLY A 32 8.32 0.03 -2.37
C GLY A 32 7.80 0.24 -3.80
N ALA A 33 8.65 0.00 -4.80
CA ALA A 33 8.31 0.18 -6.22
C ALA A 33 7.12 -0.71 -6.64
N VAL A 34 7.05 -1.95 -6.17
CA VAL A 34 5.89 -2.84 -6.42
C VAL A 34 4.61 -2.26 -5.81
N ARG A 35 4.66 -1.75 -4.57
CA ARG A 35 3.50 -1.13 -3.90
C ARG A 35 3.01 0.12 -4.64
N PHE A 36 3.92 0.99 -5.06
CA PHE A 36 3.60 2.20 -5.82
C PHE A 36 3.11 1.87 -7.24
N GLY A 37 3.72 0.88 -7.90
CA GLY A 37 3.27 0.39 -9.20
C GLY A 37 1.85 -0.15 -9.15
N ARG A 38 1.54 -1.00 -8.15
CA ARG A 38 0.18 -1.49 -7.92
C ARG A 38 -0.80 -0.36 -7.67
N ALA A 39 -0.42 0.62 -6.85
CA ALA A 39 -1.25 1.79 -6.58
C ALA A 39 -1.54 2.60 -7.85
N ALA A 40 -0.52 2.86 -8.68
CA ALA A 40 -0.68 3.58 -9.94
C ALA A 40 -1.63 2.86 -10.90
N VAL A 41 -1.50 1.53 -11.02
CA VAL A 41 -2.39 0.71 -11.85
C VAL A 41 -3.83 0.75 -11.34
N THR A 42 -4.05 0.56 -10.03
CA THR A 42 -5.39 0.62 -9.43
C THR A 42 -6.03 1.99 -9.62
N VAL A 43 -5.29 3.07 -9.41
CA VAL A 43 -5.79 4.45 -9.62
C VAL A 43 -6.14 4.67 -11.09
N ALA A 44 -5.30 4.23 -12.03
CA ALA A 44 -5.59 4.31 -13.46
C ALA A 44 -6.88 3.56 -13.82
N GLN A 45 -7.08 2.35 -13.27
CA GLN A 45 -8.31 1.57 -13.46
C GLN A 45 -9.55 2.28 -12.90
N ILE A 46 -9.43 2.95 -11.75
CA ILE A 46 -10.52 3.76 -11.18
C ILE A 46 -10.84 4.94 -12.11
N VAL A 47 -9.83 5.67 -12.57
CA VAL A 47 -10.00 6.81 -13.48
C VAL A 47 -10.69 6.37 -14.78
N VAL A 48 -10.25 5.27 -15.38
CA VAL A 48 -10.87 4.71 -16.59
C VAL A 48 -12.33 4.33 -16.34
N ASP A 49 -12.63 3.66 -15.23
CA ASP A 49 -14.01 3.26 -14.85
C ASP A 49 -14.92 4.48 -14.68
N TYR A 50 -14.44 5.56 -14.07
CA TYR A 50 -15.17 6.83 -13.99
C TYR A 50 -15.41 7.46 -15.36
N ARG A 51 -14.38 7.53 -16.21
CA ARG A 51 -14.52 8.07 -17.56
C ARG A 51 -15.55 7.28 -18.36
N GLN A 52 -15.48 5.96 -18.29
CA GLN A 52 -16.38 5.07 -19.00
C GLN A 52 -17.81 5.11 -18.46
N SER A 53 -17.99 5.17 -17.14
CA SER A 53 -19.33 5.12 -16.54
C SER A 53 -20.07 6.45 -16.60
N LEU A 54 -19.37 7.57 -16.39
CA LEU A 54 -19.99 8.88 -16.21
C LEU A 54 -19.75 9.86 -17.36
N TYR A 55 -18.72 9.65 -18.19
CA TYR A 55 -18.32 10.60 -19.23
C TYR A 55 -18.40 10.04 -20.66
N SER A 56 -18.88 8.80 -20.85
CA SER A 56 -19.05 8.21 -22.20
C SER A 56 -20.19 8.82 -23.02
N GLY A 57 -20.96 9.76 -22.45
CA GLY A 57 -22.09 10.42 -23.13
C GLY A 57 -23.42 9.68 -22.98
N ASP A 58 -23.41 8.43 -22.51
CA ASP A 58 -24.60 7.59 -22.35
C ASP A 58 -25.52 8.02 -21.20
N VAL A 59 -25.02 8.80 -20.24
CA VAL A 59 -25.73 9.16 -19.01
C VAL A 59 -25.75 10.67 -18.83
N MET A 60 -26.95 11.26 -18.93
CA MET A 60 -27.18 12.70 -18.74
C MET A 60 -27.12 13.06 -17.24
N PRO A 61 -26.39 14.11 -16.82
CA PRO A 61 -26.23 14.48 -15.40
C PRO A 61 -27.53 14.72 -14.63
N GLU A 62 -28.56 15.22 -15.31
CA GLU A 62 -29.88 15.54 -14.74
C GLU A 62 -30.80 14.31 -14.62
N SER A 63 -30.40 13.16 -15.16
CA SER A 63 -31.23 11.96 -15.17
C SER A 63 -31.20 11.24 -13.81
N PRO A 64 -32.32 10.60 -13.39
CA PRO A 64 -32.32 9.72 -12.21
C PRO A 64 -31.28 8.60 -12.32
N ASN A 65 -31.01 8.12 -13.54
CA ASN A 65 -30.02 7.09 -13.83
C ASN A 65 -28.58 7.53 -13.47
N TYR A 66 -28.26 8.83 -13.59
CA TYR A 66 -26.92 9.34 -13.25
C TYR A 66 -26.55 9.12 -11.80
N LYS A 67 -27.49 9.31 -10.86
CA LYS A 67 -27.23 9.10 -9.44
C LYS A 67 -26.90 7.64 -9.13
N GLU A 68 -27.65 6.71 -9.73
CA GLU A 68 -27.42 5.27 -9.56
C GLU A 68 -26.07 4.86 -10.14
N VAL A 69 -25.81 5.21 -11.40
CA VAL A 69 -24.53 4.90 -12.06
C VAL A 69 -23.36 5.47 -11.26
N LYS A 70 -23.47 6.70 -10.77
CA LYS A 70 -22.45 7.34 -9.94
C LYS A 70 -22.21 6.60 -8.63
N SER A 71 -23.27 6.22 -7.91
CA SER A 71 -23.16 5.44 -6.67
C SER A 71 -22.48 4.09 -6.91
N GLN A 72 -22.88 3.38 -7.97
CA GLN A 72 -22.25 2.12 -8.36
C GLN A 72 -20.76 2.29 -8.74
N THR A 73 -20.42 3.36 -9.47
CA THR A 73 -19.02 3.68 -9.80
C THR A 73 -18.21 3.99 -8.54
N HIS A 74 -18.77 4.75 -7.58
CA HIS A 74 -18.14 5.00 -6.29
C HIS A 74 -17.88 3.69 -5.53
N LEU A 75 -18.86 2.78 -5.48
CA LEU A 75 -18.72 1.50 -4.80
C LEU A 75 -17.63 0.62 -5.43
N ARG A 76 -17.60 0.49 -6.76
CA ARG A 76 -16.55 -0.26 -7.46
C ARG A 76 -15.17 0.32 -7.19
N ALA A 77 -15.04 1.64 -7.22
CA ALA A 77 -13.77 2.31 -6.98
C ALA A 77 -13.33 2.20 -5.51
N ALA A 78 -14.27 2.28 -4.56
CA ALA A 78 -14.00 2.05 -3.15
C ALA A 78 -13.49 0.63 -2.89
N ASN A 79 -14.09 -0.40 -3.52
CA ASN A 79 -13.63 -1.78 -3.40
C ASN A 79 -12.24 -1.98 -3.99
N LYS A 80 -11.95 -1.45 -5.18
CA LYS A 80 -10.60 -1.47 -5.77
C LYS A 80 -9.55 -0.82 -4.86
N LEU A 81 -9.91 0.28 -4.20
CA LEU A 81 -9.02 0.97 -3.27
C LEU A 81 -8.82 0.14 -1.99
N LEU A 82 -9.86 -0.54 -1.49
CA LEU A 82 -9.77 -1.42 -0.34
C LEU A 82 -8.83 -2.60 -0.63
N ASP A 83 -8.99 -3.23 -1.79
CA ASP A 83 -8.12 -4.32 -2.25
C ASP A 83 -6.65 -3.87 -2.33
N LEU A 84 -6.40 -2.66 -2.85
CA LEU A 84 -5.07 -2.06 -2.85
C LEU A 84 -4.53 -1.87 -1.44
N CYS A 85 -5.35 -1.35 -0.52
CA CYS A 85 -4.97 -1.15 0.88
C CYS A 85 -4.59 -2.48 1.55
N CYS A 86 -5.40 -3.51 1.35
CA CYS A 86 -5.13 -4.86 1.86
C CYS A 86 -3.86 -5.47 1.25
N ALA A 87 -3.70 -5.37 -0.07
CA ALA A 87 -2.56 -5.95 -0.78
C ALA A 87 -1.22 -5.24 -0.50
N ASN A 88 -1.25 -3.93 -0.23
CA ASN A 88 -0.04 -3.17 0.13
C ASN A 88 0.27 -3.20 1.63
N GLY A 89 -0.74 -3.36 2.48
CA GLY A 89 -0.61 -3.40 3.94
C GLY A 89 -0.06 -2.10 4.55
N GLY A 90 0.34 -2.18 5.82
CA GLY A 90 1.11 -1.12 6.49
C GLY A 90 0.50 0.29 6.37
N ALA A 91 1.26 1.21 5.77
CA ALA A 91 0.83 2.60 5.57
C ALA A 91 -0.48 2.71 4.76
N PHE A 92 -0.72 1.84 3.78
CA PHE A 92 -1.94 1.88 2.98
C PHE A 92 -3.18 1.49 3.79
N VAL A 93 -3.06 0.54 4.72
CA VAL A 93 -4.15 0.22 5.65
C VAL A 93 -4.49 1.44 6.51
N LYS A 94 -3.48 2.14 7.04
CA LYS A 94 -3.70 3.37 7.83
C LYS A 94 -4.40 4.47 7.03
N VAL A 95 -4.02 4.65 5.76
CA VAL A 95 -4.71 5.57 4.86
C VAL A 95 -6.18 5.15 4.70
N GLY A 96 -6.45 3.87 4.44
CA GLY A 96 -7.82 3.36 4.36
C GLY A 96 -8.61 3.60 5.65
N GLN A 97 -8.02 3.37 6.81
CA GLN A 97 -8.63 3.68 8.11
C GLN A 97 -8.94 5.19 8.24
N HIS A 98 -8.05 6.06 7.78
CA HIS A 98 -8.33 7.49 7.77
C HIS A 98 -9.50 7.83 6.85
N LEU A 99 -9.56 7.27 5.64
CA LEU A 99 -10.68 7.47 4.71
C LEU A 99 -12.02 6.99 5.29
N GLY A 100 -12.02 5.86 6.02
CA GLY A 100 -13.21 5.33 6.71
C GLY A 100 -13.77 6.22 7.83
N SER A 101 -13.06 7.28 8.20
CA SER A 101 -13.50 8.27 9.21
C SER A 101 -14.08 9.56 8.61
N LEU A 102 -14.09 9.73 7.28
CA LEU A 102 -14.43 10.97 6.58
C LEU A 102 -15.89 11.03 6.09
N GLU A 103 -16.86 10.75 6.95
CA GLU A 103 -18.31 10.65 6.63
C GLU A 103 -18.91 11.85 5.89
N TYR A 104 -18.39 13.06 6.09
CA TYR A 104 -18.91 14.29 5.48
C TYR A 104 -18.08 14.81 4.29
N LEU A 105 -16.93 14.20 4.00
CA LEU A 105 -16.02 14.66 2.94
C LEU A 105 -16.01 13.74 1.73
N LEU A 106 -16.26 12.44 1.95
CA LEU A 106 -16.20 11.43 0.91
C LEU A 106 -17.59 10.84 0.61
N PRO A 107 -17.80 10.28 -0.59
CA PRO A 107 -19.00 9.51 -0.87
C PRO A 107 -19.17 8.38 0.16
N VAL A 108 -20.40 8.13 0.56
CA VAL A 108 -20.75 7.15 1.60
C VAL A 108 -20.22 5.76 1.27
N GLU A 109 -20.13 5.41 -0.02
CA GLU A 109 -19.60 4.14 -0.51
C GLU A 109 -18.12 3.99 -0.12
N TYR A 110 -17.30 5.04 -0.29
CA TYR A 110 -15.89 5.00 0.12
C TYR A 110 -15.74 4.84 1.62
N VAL A 111 -16.51 5.62 2.39
CA VAL A 111 -16.42 5.59 3.85
C VAL A 111 -16.84 4.22 4.38
N ASN A 112 -17.99 3.71 3.96
CA ASN A 112 -18.53 2.43 4.42
C ASN A 112 -17.64 1.25 4.03
N THR A 113 -17.12 1.21 2.80
CA THR A 113 -16.18 0.17 2.37
C THR A 113 -14.90 0.19 3.20
N MET A 114 -14.36 1.38 3.52
CA MET A 114 -13.10 1.51 4.25
C MET A 114 -13.21 1.22 5.74
N LYS A 115 -14.39 1.38 6.35
CA LYS A 115 -14.63 1.06 7.78
C LYS A 115 -14.25 -0.38 8.16
N VAL A 116 -14.26 -1.32 7.20
CA VAL A 116 -13.83 -2.70 7.46
C VAL A 116 -12.38 -2.77 7.95
N LEU A 117 -11.52 -1.82 7.56
CA LEU A 117 -10.12 -1.75 7.98
C LEU A 117 -9.93 -1.32 9.44
N HIS A 118 -10.98 -0.80 10.09
CA HIS A 118 -10.96 -0.52 11.54
C HIS A 118 -11.16 -1.78 12.39
N SER A 119 -11.97 -2.73 11.90
CA SER A 119 -12.35 -3.93 12.65
C SER A 119 -11.62 -5.19 12.20
N SER A 120 -11.29 -5.28 10.91
CA SER A 120 -10.75 -6.48 10.26
C SER A 120 -9.58 -6.10 9.35
N ALA A 121 -8.51 -5.57 9.93
CA ALA A 121 -7.27 -5.32 9.21
C ALA A 121 -6.57 -6.65 8.79
N PRO A 122 -5.80 -6.66 7.69
CA PRO A 122 -5.04 -7.84 7.28
C PRO A 122 -4.10 -8.32 8.40
N GLN A 123 -4.06 -9.63 8.64
CA GLN A 123 -3.23 -10.24 9.67
C GLN A 123 -1.88 -10.70 9.10
N SER A 124 -0.80 -10.51 9.86
CA SER A 124 0.52 -11.06 9.54
C SER A 124 0.58 -12.56 9.87
N PRO A 125 1.30 -13.37 9.07
CA PRO A 125 1.53 -14.77 9.40
C PRO A 125 2.33 -14.88 10.70
N LEU A 126 2.07 -15.95 11.47
CA LEU A 126 2.69 -16.16 12.79
C LEU A 126 4.22 -16.27 12.70
N GLU A 127 4.73 -16.77 11.58
CA GLU A 127 6.16 -16.88 11.26
C GLU A 127 6.87 -15.52 11.28
N ASP A 128 6.25 -14.51 10.65
CA ASP A 128 6.78 -13.14 10.62
C ASP A 128 6.78 -12.54 12.03
N ILE A 129 5.75 -12.85 12.83
CA ILE A 129 5.66 -12.39 14.23
C ILE A 129 6.81 -12.98 15.05
N TYR A 130 7.06 -14.29 14.96
CA TYR A 130 8.19 -14.92 15.66
C TYR A 130 9.53 -14.37 15.19
N CYS A 131 9.71 -14.16 13.88
CA CYS A 131 10.94 -13.58 13.33
C CYS A 131 11.22 -12.19 13.91
N VAL A 132 10.20 -11.33 14.02
CA VAL A 132 10.33 -9.99 14.60
C VAL A 132 10.63 -10.10 16.10
N ILE A 133 9.90 -10.93 16.85
CA ILE A 133 10.13 -11.12 18.29
C ILE A 133 11.54 -11.63 18.57
N GLU A 134 12.02 -12.63 17.82
CA GLU A 134 13.38 -13.14 17.99
C GLU A 134 14.45 -12.09 17.69
N LYS A 135 14.24 -11.24 16.67
CA LYS A 135 15.19 -10.17 16.36
C LYS A 135 15.25 -9.11 17.46
N GLU A 136 14.10 -8.73 18.02
CA GLU A 136 14.00 -7.72 19.08
C GLU A 136 14.50 -8.25 20.44
N LEU A 137 14.25 -9.52 20.77
CA LEU A 137 14.63 -10.12 22.06
C LEU A 137 16.04 -10.72 22.12
N LYS A 138 16.72 -10.95 20.98
CA LYS A 138 18.12 -11.43 20.95
C LYS A 138 19.15 -10.30 21.15
N HIS A 139 18.70 -9.13 21.60
CA HIS A 139 19.53 -7.97 21.90
C HIS A 139 19.46 -7.61 23.40
N ASP A 140 19.68 -8.60 24.26
CA ASP A 140 20.04 -8.44 25.68
C ASP A 140 21.07 -9.53 26.07
#